data_AF-M9NDZ8-F1
#
_entry.id   AF-M9NDZ8-F1
#
_cell.length_a   1.000
_cell.length_b   1.000
_cell.length_c   1.000
_cell.angle_alpha   90.00
_cell.angle_beta   90.00
_cell.angle_gamma   90.00
#
_symmetry.space_group_name_H-M   'P 1'
#
loop_
_entity.id
_entity.type
_entity.pdbx_description
1 polymer ?
#
loop_
_entity_poly.entity_id
_entity_poly.type
_entity_poly.pdbx_seq_one_letter_code
_entity_poly.pdbx_strand_id
1 'polypeptide(L)'
;MVWIWSLIALGIVVGATGENGSKPNTTEPTTTAPSSRTPETTTVSPYTALDKTITDDLQNILTTYERECIGNSEFTRNLDLIRIAVKWDQGRLREKIEARRDFDVYNEQRILIERQIDERIEALNNILPTQEPNSYCSEFYLKQREALRNAKSLSNQDKSNTLIINKAICTINDNYNDYFLY
;
A
#
# COMPACT_ATOMS: atom_id res chain seq x y z
N MET A 1 -20.71 9.23 1.43
CA MET A 1 -21.24 9.02 0.07
C MET A 1 -20.30 8.07 -0.65
N VAL A 2 -20.72 6.83 -0.85
CA VAL A 2 -19.88 5.75 -1.43
C VAL A 2 -20.04 5.81 -2.94
N TRP A 3 -18.97 6.17 -3.65
CA TRP A 3 -18.94 6.25 -5.11
C TRP A 3 -18.56 4.89 -5.69
N ILE A 4 -19.54 4.21 -6.27
CA ILE A 4 -19.41 2.92 -6.94
C ILE A 4 -18.90 3.17 -8.36
N TRP A 5 -17.68 2.74 -8.66
CA TRP A 5 -17.17 2.67 -10.03
C TRP A 5 -17.68 1.39 -10.69
N SER A 6 -18.76 1.53 -11.46
CA SER A 6 -19.19 0.58 -12.50
C SER A 6 -18.06 0.37 -13.51
N LEU A 7 -17.53 -0.85 -13.63
CA LEU A 7 -17.90 -1.90 -14.60
C LEU A 7 -17.51 -1.64 -16.08
N ILE A 8 -16.64 -2.54 -16.56
CA ILE A 8 -16.62 -3.18 -17.89
C ILE A 8 -15.96 -2.40 -19.05
N ALA A 9 -14.80 -2.90 -19.48
CA ALA A 9 -14.44 -3.01 -20.89
C ALA A 9 -13.56 -4.26 -21.10
N LEU A 10 -14.20 -5.36 -21.49
CA LEU A 10 -13.56 -6.57 -22.01
C LEU A 10 -12.92 -6.26 -23.37
N GLY A 11 -11.59 -6.22 -23.42
CA GLY A 11 -10.82 -6.26 -24.66
C GLY A 11 -10.30 -7.67 -24.90
N ILE A 12 -11.02 -8.45 -25.71
CA ILE A 12 -10.57 -9.72 -26.27
C ILE A 12 -9.87 -9.43 -27.60
N VAL A 13 -8.60 -9.82 -27.77
CA VAL A 13 -8.04 -10.14 -29.08
C VAL A 13 -7.10 -11.34 -28.96
N VAL A 14 -7.51 -12.44 -29.59
CA VAL A 14 -6.74 -13.65 -29.86
C VAL A 14 -5.95 -13.41 -31.16
N GLY A 15 -4.61 -13.49 -31.11
CA GLY A 15 -3.73 -13.44 -32.29
C GLY A 15 -2.92 -14.73 -32.40
N ALA A 16 -3.19 -15.52 -33.44
CA ALA A 16 -2.30 -15.78 -34.58
C ALA A 16 -1.29 -16.92 -34.33
N THR A 17 -1.65 -18.18 -34.56
CA THR A 17 -1.50 -18.95 -35.83
C THR A 17 -0.04 -19.22 -36.23
N GLY A 18 0.40 -20.49 -36.16
CA GLY A 18 1.57 -20.97 -36.89
C GLY A 18 2.22 -22.22 -36.28
N GLU A 19 1.86 -23.42 -36.75
CA GLU A 19 2.79 -24.25 -37.53
C GLU A 19 2.15 -25.56 -38.01
N ASN A 20 2.49 -25.89 -39.25
CA ASN A 20 2.00 -26.98 -40.08
C ASN A 20 2.52 -28.36 -39.62
N GLY A 21 1.71 -29.41 -39.77
CA GLY A 21 2.17 -30.78 -39.57
C GLY A 21 1.14 -31.84 -39.96
N SER A 22 0.99 -32.07 -41.26
CA SER A 22 0.15 -33.10 -41.89
C SER A 22 0.51 -34.54 -41.48
N LYS A 23 -0.50 -35.37 -41.17
CA LYS A 23 -0.63 -36.75 -41.71
C LYS A 23 -2.06 -37.30 -41.53
N PRO A 24 -2.53 -38.19 -42.44
CA PRO A 24 -3.94 -38.33 -42.79
C PRO A 24 -4.68 -39.50 -42.12
N ASN A 25 -5.99 -39.27 -42.02
CA ASN A 25 -7.13 -40.19 -41.95
C ASN A 25 -6.88 -41.70 -41.97
N THR A 26 -7.35 -42.37 -40.92
CA THR A 26 -8.07 -43.64 -41.05
C THR A 26 -9.43 -43.45 -40.40
N THR A 27 -10.45 -43.51 -41.24
CA THR A 27 -11.86 -43.27 -40.94
C THR A 27 -12.50 -44.59 -40.54
N GLU A 28 -13.01 -44.69 -39.31
CA GLU A 28 -14.17 -45.54 -39.04
C GLU A 28 -15.11 -44.83 -38.04
N PRO A 29 -16.42 -44.72 -38.35
CA PRO A 29 -17.37 -43.92 -37.61
C PRO A 29 -17.94 -44.72 -36.43
N THR A 30 -17.48 -44.44 -35.21
CA THR A 30 -18.22 -44.87 -34.03
C THR A 30 -19.25 -43.81 -33.69
N THR A 31 -20.48 -44.04 -34.18
CA THR A 31 -21.71 -43.33 -33.82
C THR A 31 -21.93 -43.43 -32.31
N THR A 32 -21.28 -42.56 -31.54
CA THR A 32 -21.54 -42.43 -30.11
C THR A 32 -22.65 -41.41 -29.98
N ALA A 33 -23.81 -41.88 -29.51
CA ALA A 33 -24.98 -41.05 -29.28
C ALA A 33 -24.63 -39.79 -28.48
N PRO A 34 -25.29 -38.65 -28.76
CA PRO A 34 -25.09 -37.42 -28.01
C PRO A 34 -25.46 -37.69 -26.54
N SER A 35 -24.44 -37.89 -25.71
CA SER A 35 -24.58 -37.90 -24.27
C SER A 35 -25.03 -36.50 -23.86
N SER A 36 -26.34 -36.37 -23.65
CA SER A 36 -26.98 -35.20 -23.05
C SER A 36 -26.34 -35.00 -21.68
N ARG A 37 -25.27 -34.18 -21.63
CA ARG A 37 -24.65 -33.78 -20.39
C ARG A 37 -25.60 -32.78 -19.74
N THR A 38 -26.32 -33.24 -18.72
CA THR A 38 -26.93 -32.35 -17.74
C THR A 38 -25.84 -31.38 -17.24
N PRO A 39 -26.10 -30.07 -17.19
CA PRO A 39 -25.11 -29.12 -16.68
C PRO A 39 -24.83 -29.47 -15.21
N GLU A 40 -23.63 -30.00 -14.95
CA GLU A 40 -23.11 -30.17 -13.60
C GLU A 40 -23.06 -28.78 -12.96
N THR A 41 -24.00 -28.53 -12.05
CA THR A 41 -24.01 -27.31 -11.25
C THR A 41 -22.98 -27.50 -10.14
N THR A 42 -21.71 -27.26 -10.47
CA THR A 42 -20.62 -27.36 -9.50
C THR A 42 -20.72 -26.18 -8.54
N THR A 43 -21.23 -26.45 -7.33
CA THR A 43 -21.22 -25.46 -6.23
C THR A 43 -19.77 -25.23 -5.81
N VAL A 44 -19.30 -23.97 -5.85
CA VAL A 44 -17.94 -23.60 -5.43
C VAL A 44 -17.77 -23.93 -3.95
N SER A 45 -16.68 -24.63 -3.60
CA SER A 45 -16.41 -24.94 -2.20
C SER A 45 -16.19 -23.64 -1.40
N PRO A 46 -16.63 -23.57 -0.12
CA PRO A 46 -16.39 -22.39 0.72
C PRO A 46 -14.90 -22.03 0.84
N TYR A 47 -14.01 -23.04 0.83
CA TYR A 47 -12.57 -22.85 0.88
C TYR A 47 -12.04 -22.16 -0.40
N THR A 48 -12.56 -22.52 -1.58
CA THR A 48 -12.21 -21.87 -2.85
C THR A 48 -12.77 -20.46 -2.93
N ALA A 49 -13.99 -20.24 -2.42
CA ALA A 49 -14.58 -18.90 -2.34
C ALA A 49 -13.74 -17.97 -1.45
N LEU A 50 -13.31 -18.46 -0.28
CA LEU A 50 -12.47 -17.68 0.64
C LEU A 50 -11.09 -17.37 0.03
N ASP A 51 -10.43 -18.35 -0.59
CA ASP A 51 -9.14 -18.10 -1.27
C ASP A 51 -9.24 -17.05 -2.36
N LYS A 52 -10.33 -17.07 -3.14
CA LYS A 52 -10.61 -16.02 -4.11
C LYS A 52 -10.76 -14.67 -3.43
N THR A 53 -11.60 -14.55 -2.39
CA THR A 53 -11.80 -13.28 -1.67
C THR A 53 -10.49 -12.72 -1.13
N ILE A 54 -9.66 -13.55 -0.50
CA ILE A 54 -8.37 -13.10 0.02
C ILE A 54 -7.42 -12.69 -1.11
N THR A 55 -7.41 -13.43 -2.21
CA THR A 55 -6.59 -13.09 -3.38
C THR A 55 -7.02 -11.75 -3.99
N ASP A 56 -8.33 -11.49 -4.08
CA ASP A 56 -8.89 -10.23 -4.57
C ASP A 56 -8.52 -9.07 -3.64
N ASP A 57 -8.60 -9.26 -2.31
CA ASP A 57 -8.17 -8.28 -1.31
C ASP A 57 -6.67 -7.93 -1.45
N LEU A 58 -5.81 -8.95 -1.61
CA LEU A 58 -4.36 -8.75 -1.80
C LEU A 58 -4.07 -7.99 -3.12
N GLN A 59 -4.81 -8.29 -4.19
CA GLN A 59 -4.68 -7.55 -5.46
C GLN A 59 -5.15 -6.09 -5.32
N ASN A 60 -6.21 -5.85 -4.55
CA ASN A 60 -6.68 -4.51 -4.25
C ASN A 60 -5.64 -3.71 -3.44
N ILE A 61 -4.96 -4.34 -2.46
CA ILE A 61 -3.84 -3.74 -1.74
C ILE A 61 -2.74 -3.29 -2.71
N LEU A 62 -2.31 -4.16 -3.62
CA LEU A 62 -1.30 -3.81 -4.63
C LEU A 62 -1.76 -2.61 -5.46
N THR A 63 -2.97 -2.66 -6.00
CA THR A 63 -3.50 -1.60 -6.88
C THR A 63 -3.61 -0.26 -6.16
N THR A 64 -4.02 -0.27 -4.89
CA THR A 64 -4.18 0.95 -4.08
C THR A 64 -2.84 1.60 -3.78
N TYR A 65 -1.85 0.82 -3.38
CA TYR A 65 -0.61 1.35 -2.78
C TYR A 65 0.63 1.30 -3.68
N GLU A 66 0.53 0.77 -4.90
CA GLU A 66 1.67 0.61 -5.83
C GLU A 66 2.49 1.89 -6.02
N ARG A 67 1.83 3.05 -6.06
CA ARG A 67 2.51 4.35 -6.23
C ARG A 67 2.95 4.97 -4.90
N GLU A 68 2.25 4.67 -3.82
CA GLU A 68 2.52 5.27 -2.50
C GLU A 68 3.81 4.73 -1.86
N CYS A 69 4.24 3.52 -2.24
CA CYS A 69 5.47 2.94 -1.67
C CYS A 69 6.77 3.53 -2.24
N ILE A 70 6.69 4.33 -3.32
CA ILE A 70 7.87 4.89 -3.99
C ILE A 70 8.66 5.77 -3.02
N GLY A 71 9.96 5.49 -2.89
CA GLY A 71 10.86 6.23 -1.99
C GLY A 71 10.82 5.77 -0.53
N ASN A 72 9.96 4.80 -0.18
CA ASN A 72 9.91 4.20 1.15
C ASN A 72 10.25 2.70 1.08
N SER A 73 11.45 2.34 1.54
CA SER A 73 11.94 0.96 1.44
C SER A 73 11.20 -0.02 2.36
N GLU A 74 10.73 0.43 3.52
CA GLU A 74 9.90 -0.40 4.40
C GLU A 74 8.54 -0.69 3.76
N PHE A 75 7.89 0.33 3.19
CA PHE A 75 6.62 0.16 2.50
C PHE A 75 6.78 -0.76 1.28
N THR A 76 7.84 -0.56 0.51
CA THR A 76 8.13 -1.41 -0.65
C THR A 76 8.29 -2.88 -0.24
N ARG A 77 9.03 -3.16 0.84
CA ARG A 77 9.18 -4.53 1.36
C ARG A 77 7.85 -5.14 1.81
N ASN A 78 6.98 -4.37 2.47
CA ASN A 78 5.65 -4.85 2.88
C ASN A 78 4.79 -5.18 1.65
N LEU A 79 4.83 -4.36 0.58
CA LEU A 79 4.12 -4.69 -0.67
C LEU A 79 4.75 -5.86 -1.42
N ASP A 80 6.07 -6.05 -1.38
CA ASP A 80 6.72 -7.21 -1.99
C ASP A 80 6.21 -8.54 -1.42
N LEU A 81 5.95 -8.59 -0.11
CA LEU A 81 5.33 -9.75 0.54
C LEU A 81 3.92 -10.01 -0.02
N ILE A 82 3.16 -8.95 -0.30
CA ILE A 82 1.83 -9.05 -0.94
C ILE A 82 1.96 -9.53 -2.39
N ARG A 83 2.93 -9.02 -3.17
CA ARG A 83 3.19 -9.47 -4.55
C ARG A 83 3.52 -10.95 -4.62
N ILE A 84 4.19 -11.48 -3.60
CA ILE A 84 4.48 -12.91 -3.46
C ILE A 84 3.21 -13.67 -3.07
N ALA A 85 2.47 -13.18 -2.07
CA ALA A 85 1.28 -13.85 -1.52
C ALA A 85 0.15 -14.02 -2.56
N VAL A 86 -0.07 -13.02 -3.42
CA VAL A 86 -1.07 -13.08 -4.51
C VAL A 86 -0.82 -14.26 -5.45
N LYS A 87 0.44 -14.68 -5.63
CA LYS A 87 0.82 -15.76 -6.55
C LYS A 87 0.69 -17.15 -5.94
N TRP A 88 0.43 -17.26 -4.64
CA TRP A 88 0.28 -18.57 -4.01
C TRP A 88 -1.02 -19.24 -4.43
N ASP A 89 -0.98 -20.57 -4.50
CA ASP A 89 -2.17 -21.37 -4.73
C ASP A 89 -3.02 -21.50 -3.46
N GLN A 90 -4.18 -22.15 -3.61
CA GLN A 90 -5.18 -22.36 -2.57
C GLN A 90 -4.66 -23.19 -1.38
N GLY A 91 -3.59 -23.99 -1.56
CA GLY A 91 -2.94 -24.75 -0.49
C GLY A 91 -2.23 -23.87 0.54
N ARG A 92 -2.00 -22.59 0.22
CA ARG A 92 -1.36 -21.60 1.10
C ARG A 92 -2.31 -20.47 1.53
N LEU A 93 -3.60 -20.79 1.62
CA LEU A 93 -4.62 -19.81 2.01
C LEU A 93 -4.32 -19.19 3.38
N ARG A 94 -3.82 -19.98 4.34
CA ARG A 94 -3.48 -19.47 5.67
C ARG A 94 -2.42 -18.38 5.58
N GLU A 95 -1.38 -18.61 4.80
CA GLU A 95 -0.30 -17.66 4.59
C GLU A 95 -0.79 -16.42 3.82
N LYS A 96 -1.72 -16.55 2.88
CA LYS A 96 -2.36 -15.37 2.24
C LYS A 96 -3.09 -14.50 3.25
N ILE A 97 -3.84 -15.12 4.17
CA ILE A 97 -4.55 -14.41 5.24
C ILE A 97 -3.55 -13.73 6.18
N GLU A 98 -2.47 -14.41 6.57
CA GLU A 98 -1.39 -13.86 7.38
C GLU A 98 -0.73 -12.65 6.69
N ALA A 99 -0.39 -12.76 5.40
CA ALA A 99 0.20 -11.66 4.63
C ALA A 99 -0.71 -10.42 4.58
N ARG A 100 -2.02 -10.61 4.36
CA ARG A 100 -3.00 -9.52 4.40
C ARG A 100 -3.03 -8.86 5.77
N ARG A 101 -3.15 -9.66 6.84
CA ARG A 101 -3.22 -9.16 8.22
C ARG A 101 -1.97 -8.38 8.59
N ASP A 102 -0.79 -8.88 8.24
CA ASP A 102 0.47 -8.24 8.58
C ASP A 102 0.64 -6.90 7.85
N PHE A 103 0.20 -6.83 6.58
CA PHE A 103 0.14 -5.57 5.85
C PHE A 103 -0.84 -4.57 6.48
N ASP A 104 -2.04 -5.03 6.89
CA ASP A 104 -3.03 -4.18 7.53
C ASP A 104 -2.45 -3.55 8.81
N VAL A 105 -1.79 -4.35 9.67
CA VAL A 105 -1.13 -3.86 10.89
C VAL A 105 -0.04 -2.83 10.57
N TYR A 106 0.84 -3.13 9.62
CA TYR A 106 1.89 -2.20 9.19
C TYR A 106 1.29 -0.87 8.68
N ASN A 107 0.27 -0.95 7.82
CA ASN A 107 -0.28 0.21 7.15
C ASN A 107 -1.16 1.06 8.08
N GLU A 108 -1.88 0.45 9.03
CA GLU A 108 -2.59 1.18 10.09
C GLU A 108 -1.63 2.03 10.93
N GLN A 109 -0.49 1.47 11.34
CA GLN A 109 0.54 2.22 12.06
C GLN A 109 1.07 3.38 11.20
N ARG A 110 1.37 3.12 9.92
CA ARG A 110 1.84 4.13 8.98
C ARG A 110 0.89 5.33 8.92
N ILE A 111 -0.39 5.06 8.67
CA ILE A 111 -1.44 6.08 8.55
C ILE A 111 -1.60 6.86 9.86
N LEU A 112 -1.59 6.18 11.01
CA LEU A 112 -1.72 6.82 12.31
C LEU A 112 -0.56 7.79 12.61
N ILE A 113 0.66 7.42 12.25
CA ILE A 113 1.84 8.27 12.46
C ILE A 113 1.85 9.43 11.46
N GLU A 114 1.54 9.18 10.18
CA GLU A 114 1.44 10.22 9.16
C GLU A 114 0.39 11.28 9.50
N ARG A 115 -0.76 10.86 10.05
CA ARG A 115 -1.78 11.79 10.55
C ARG A 115 -1.24 12.68 11.67
N GLN A 116 -0.50 12.12 12.64
CA GLN A 116 0.08 12.92 13.72
C GLN A 116 1.18 13.87 13.23
N ILE A 117 1.93 13.47 12.20
CA ILE A 117 2.87 14.35 11.50
C ILE A 117 2.13 15.53 10.87
N ASP A 118 1.02 15.27 10.17
CA ASP A 118 0.21 16.30 9.52
C ASP A 118 -0.42 17.26 10.56
N GLU A 119 -0.95 16.74 11.67
CA GLU A 119 -1.45 17.54 12.79
C GLU A 119 -0.36 18.44 13.39
N ARG A 120 0.86 17.93 13.54
CA ARG A 120 1.99 18.73 14.06
C ARG A 120 2.43 19.79 13.05
N ILE A 121 2.50 19.46 11.76
CA ILE A 121 2.78 20.44 10.70
C ILE A 121 1.73 21.56 10.72
N GLU A 122 0.47 21.22 10.92
CA GLU A 122 -0.60 22.21 11.01
C GLU A 122 -0.48 23.09 12.25
N ALA A 123 -0.15 22.52 13.41
CA ALA A 123 0.17 23.33 14.59
C ALA A 123 1.34 24.30 14.33
N LEU A 124 2.38 23.87 13.60
CA LEU A 124 3.50 24.73 13.21
C LEU A 124 3.09 25.82 12.21
N ASN A 125 2.18 25.53 11.28
CA ASN A 125 1.63 26.53 10.37
C ASN A 125 0.87 27.65 11.11
N ASN A 126 0.26 27.32 12.24
CA ASN A 126 -0.42 28.29 13.11
C ASN A 126 0.55 29.06 14.03
N ILE A 127 1.64 28.41 14.47
CA ILE A 127 2.65 29.05 15.33
C ILE A 127 3.53 30.01 14.52
N LEU A 128 4.01 29.63 13.34
CA LEU A 128 5.01 30.39 12.58
C LEU A 128 4.62 31.86 12.29
N PRO A 129 3.38 32.19 11.91
CA PRO A 129 2.96 33.59 11.70
C PRO A 129 3.00 34.45 12.95
N THR A 130 3.02 33.85 14.14
CA THR A 130 3.09 34.57 15.43
C THR A 130 4.53 34.85 15.89
N GLN A 131 5.53 34.32 15.19
CA GLN A 131 6.94 34.46 15.54
C GLN A 131 7.54 35.69 14.85
N GLU A 132 8.48 36.35 15.52
CA GLU A 132 9.28 37.40 14.89
C GLU A 132 10.12 36.80 13.74
N PRO A 133 10.12 37.42 12.54
CA PRO A 133 10.89 36.92 11.40
C PRO A 133 12.39 36.77 11.73
N ASN A 134 12.99 35.65 11.31
CA ASN A 134 14.39 35.31 11.55
C ASN A 134 14.80 35.23 13.05
N SER A 135 13.84 35.23 13.96
CA SER A 135 14.12 34.91 15.36
C SER A 135 14.55 33.44 15.50
N TYR A 136 15.28 33.15 16.57
CA TYR A 136 15.66 31.79 16.93
C TYR A 136 14.46 30.83 16.94
N CYS A 137 13.33 31.25 17.51
CA CYS A 137 12.13 30.41 17.53
C CYS A 137 11.49 30.23 16.15
N SER A 138 11.52 31.26 15.29
CA SER A 138 11.04 31.11 13.91
C SER A 138 11.86 30.05 13.15
N GLU A 139 13.19 30.10 13.24
CA GLU A 139 14.08 29.14 12.60
C GLU A 139 13.91 27.73 13.19
N PHE A 140 13.78 27.64 14.50
CA PHE A 140 13.53 26.39 15.21
C PHE A 140 12.26 25.71 14.69
N TYR A 141 11.14 26.42 14.62
CA TYR A 141 9.88 25.87 14.12
C TYR A 141 9.89 25.60 12.61
N LEU A 142 10.63 26.39 11.83
CA LEU A 142 10.83 26.11 10.40
C LEU A 142 11.57 24.78 10.19
N LYS A 143 12.66 24.55 10.93
CA LYS A 143 13.42 23.28 10.91
C LYS A 143 12.54 22.11 11.33
N GLN A 144 11.70 22.28 12.36
CA GLN A 144 10.74 21.25 12.75
C GLN A 144 9.78 20.88 11.62
N ARG A 145 9.20 21.90 10.96
CA ARG A 145 8.24 21.68 9.86
C ARG A 145 8.89 20.99 8.67
N GLU A 146 10.12 21.36 8.33
CA GLU A 146 10.89 20.71 7.26
C GLU A 146 11.19 19.25 7.60
N ALA A 147 11.72 18.97 8.80
CA ALA A 147 12.01 17.62 9.25
C ALA A 147 10.76 16.71 9.22
N LEU A 148 9.61 17.23 9.66
CA LEU A 148 8.33 16.52 9.65
C LEU A 148 7.82 16.24 8.22
N ARG A 149 7.98 17.18 7.29
CA ARG A 149 7.62 16.95 5.86
C ARG A 149 8.47 15.83 5.26
N ASN A 150 9.78 15.87 5.53
CA ASN A 150 10.71 14.85 5.04
C ASN A 150 10.47 13.49 5.72
N ALA A 151 9.95 13.48 6.96
CA ALA A 151 9.69 12.26 7.69
C ALA A 151 8.66 11.34 7.02
N LYS A 152 7.72 11.87 6.22
CA LYS A 152 6.64 11.06 5.61
C LYS A 152 7.15 9.96 4.67
N SER A 153 8.37 10.07 4.13
CA SER A 153 8.99 9.04 3.30
C SER A 153 9.79 7.99 4.09
N LEU A 154 10.00 8.18 5.40
CA LEU A 154 10.81 7.31 6.24
C LEU A 154 10.05 6.06 6.73
N SER A 155 10.76 5.16 7.42
CA SER A 155 10.13 4.03 8.11
C SER A 155 9.13 4.49 9.18
N ASN A 156 8.20 3.62 9.61
CA ASN A 156 7.28 3.93 10.71
C ASN A 156 8.02 4.27 12.01
N GLN A 157 9.14 3.58 12.29
CA GLN A 157 9.97 3.87 13.44
C GLN A 157 10.62 5.26 13.32
N ASP A 158 11.19 5.59 12.17
CA ASP A 158 11.87 6.87 11.97
C ASP A 158 10.88 8.04 11.90
N LYS A 159 9.70 7.83 11.30
CA LYS A 159 8.56 8.77 11.38
C LYS A 159 8.22 9.08 12.83
N SER A 160 8.07 8.05 13.66
CA SER A 160 7.74 8.19 15.08
C SER A 160 8.83 8.94 15.85
N ASN A 161 10.10 8.56 15.64
CA ASN A 161 11.24 9.24 16.26
C ASN A 161 11.31 10.72 15.86
N THR A 162 11.11 11.01 14.57
CA THR A 162 11.14 12.38 14.04
C THR A 162 9.98 13.20 14.61
N LEU A 163 8.79 12.61 14.73
CA LEU A 163 7.64 13.24 15.36
C LEU A 163 7.90 13.56 16.84
N ILE A 164 8.52 12.66 17.60
CA ILE A 164 8.85 12.90 19.02
C ILE A 164 9.82 14.07 19.17
N ILE A 165 10.91 14.07 18.40
CA ILE A 165 11.93 15.13 18.45
C ILE A 165 11.31 16.49 18.09
N ASN A 166 10.45 16.53 17.07
CA ASN A 166 9.87 17.76 16.55
C ASN A 166 8.56 18.19 17.25
N LYS A 167 8.26 17.61 18.42
CA LYS A 167 7.23 18.09 19.36
C LYS A 167 7.77 19.10 20.38
N ALA A 168 9.09 19.30 20.45
CA ALA A 168 9.70 20.26 21.36
C ALA A 168 9.17 21.69 21.13
N ILE A 169 9.04 22.45 22.22
CA ILE A 169 8.64 23.85 22.19
C ILE A 169 9.91 24.70 22.23
N CYS A 170 9.95 25.80 21.49
CA CYS A 170 11.05 26.74 21.59
C CYS A 170 11.05 27.37 22.99
N THR A 171 12.10 27.13 23.76
CA THR A 171 12.36 27.86 25.00
C THR A 171 13.51 28.81 24.72
N ILE A 172 13.31 30.10 24.96
CA ILE A 172 14.40 31.09 24.96
C ILE A 172 15.22 30.82 26.23
N ASN A 173 16.02 29.75 26.25
CA ASN A 173 16.99 29.50 27.31
C ASN A 173 18.36 29.23 26.67
N ASP A 174 19.34 29.97 27.19
CA ASP A 174 20.78 29.66 27.17
C ASP A 174 21.67 30.16 26.03
N ASN A 175 21.28 31.17 25.24
CA ASN A 175 22.29 31.93 24.45
C ASN A 175 22.39 33.43 24.76
N TYR A 176 21.89 33.85 25.91
CA TYR A 176 22.23 35.16 26.49
C TYR A 176 23.61 35.17 27.17
N ASN A 177 24.54 34.29 26.76
CA ASN A 177 25.83 34.13 27.43
C ASN A 177 27.05 34.65 26.65
N ASP A 178 26.89 35.48 25.61
CA ASP A 178 28.08 35.96 24.87
C ASP A 178 28.17 37.47 24.58
N TYR A 179 27.31 38.34 25.12
CA TYR A 179 27.42 39.78 24.79
C TYR A 179 27.20 40.80 25.92
N PHE A 180 27.30 40.39 27.18
CA PHE A 180 27.36 41.32 28.31
C PHE A 180 28.56 41.05 29.21
N LEU A 181 29.78 41.12 28.67
CA LEU A 181 31.00 41.26 29.47
C LEU A 181 31.90 42.34 28.86
N TYR A 182 31.73 43.56 29.40
CA TYR A 182 32.63 44.71 29.49
C TYR A 182 33.22 45.31 28.21
#